data_AF-A0A957DBE1-F1
#
_entry.id   AF-A0A957DBE1-F1
#
_cell.length_a   1.000
_cell.length_b   1.000
_cell.length_c   1.000
_cell.angle_alpha   90.00
_cell.angle_beta   90.00
_cell.angle_gamma   90.00
#
_symmetry.space_group_name_H-M   'P 1'
#
loop_
_entity.id
_entity.type
_entity.pdbx_description
1 polymer ?
#
loop_
_entity_poly.entity_id
_entity_poly.type
_entity_poly.pdbx_seq_one_letter_code
_entity_poly.pdbx_strand_id
1 'polypeptide(L)'
;MDILHLIDRLEQTLNEGQRVWLTAKLMVDEDRVYGIVDQMRVAIPDAIKRANRVEAEKDRILAQAHEEAERIRNLAKQEAEELI
;
A
#
# COMPACT_ATOMS: atom_id res chain seq x y z
N MET A 1 -5.83 5.58 11.45
CA MET A 1 -6.94 4.81 10.85
C MET A 1 -6.48 4.27 9.52
N ASP A 2 -6.85 3.03 9.19
CA ASP A 2 -6.56 2.45 7.88
C ASP A 2 -7.48 3.06 6.81
N ILE A 3 -7.00 3.15 5.58
CA ILE A 3 -7.75 3.73 4.46
C ILE A 3 -9.03 2.94 4.18
N LEU A 4 -8.99 1.62 4.35
CA LEU A 4 -10.17 0.74 4.19
C LEU A 4 -11.28 1.12 5.17
N HIS A 5 -10.93 1.36 6.42
CA HIS A 5 -11.89 1.77 7.44
C HIS A 5 -12.52 3.15 7.15
N LEU A 6 -11.76 4.06 6.54
CA LEU A 6 -12.28 5.36 6.13
C LEU A 6 -13.26 5.22 4.95
N ILE A 7 -12.97 4.31 4.01
CA ILE A 7 -13.87 3.98 2.91
C ILE A 7 -15.18 3.38 3.44
N ASP A 8 -15.10 2.41 4.35
CA ASP A 8 -16.29 1.78 4.94
C ASP A 8 -17.17 2.82 5.67
N ARG A 9 -16.55 3.74 6.41
CA ARG A 9 -17.28 4.83 7.09
C ARG A 9 -17.92 5.80 6.11
N LEU A 10 -17.26 6.10 4.99
CA LEU A 10 -17.85 6.92 3.95
C LEU A 10 -19.05 6.21 3.33
N GLU A 11 -18.90 4.94 2.96
CA GLU A 11 -19.98 4.14 2.38
C GLU A 11 -21.18 4.03 3.32
N GLN A 12 -20.95 3.77 4.60
CA GLN A 12 -22.01 3.76 5.61
C GLN A 12 -22.72 5.13 5.68
N THR A 13 -21.96 6.23 5.69
CA THR A 13 -22.52 7.59 5.75
C THR A 13 -23.37 7.90 4.52
N LEU A 14 -22.98 7.40 3.35
CA LEU A 14 -23.78 7.51 2.13
C LEU A 14 -25.03 6.61 2.19
N ASN A 15 -24.92 5.39 2.70
CA ASN A 15 -26.07 4.48 2.82
C ASN A 15 -27.11 4.95 3.84
N GLU A 16 -26.69 5.67 4.89
CA GLU A 16 -27.58 6.35 5.85
C GLU A 16 -28.28 7.57 5.24
N GLY A 17 -27.81 8.08 4.11
CA GLY A 17 -28.37 9.25 3.43
C GLY A 17 -29.80 9.04 2.94
N GLN A 18 -30.59 10.11 2.95
CA GLN A 18 -31.97 10.06 2.46
C GLN A 18 -32.00 10.27 0.94
N ARG A 19 -32.57 9.30 0.21
CA ARG A 19 -32.77 9.46 -1.24
C ARG A 19 -33.90 10.46 -1.50
N VAL A 20 -33.63 11.41 -2.40
CA VAL A 20 -34.61 12.43 -2.77
C VAL A 20 -35.59 11.86 -3.80
N TRP A 21 -36.90 11.86 -3.48
CA TRP A 21 -37.95 11.30 -4.32
C TRP A 21 -37.97 11.94 -5.72
N LEU A 22 -38.24 11.13 -6.75
CA LEU A 22 -38.19 11.50 -8.18
C LEU A 22 -36.81 11.94 -8.71
N THR A 23 -35.72 11.72 -7.96
CA THR A 23 -34.36 12.00 -8.43
C THR A 23 -33.40 10.84 -8.17
N ALA A 24 -32.26 10.84 -8.86
CA ALA A 24 -31.14 9.95 -8.57
C ALA A 24 -30.20 10.49 -7.47
N LYS A 25 -30.57 11.58 -6.79
CA LYS A 25 -29.70 12.25 -5.81
C LYS A 25 -29.90 11.69 -4.40
N LEU A 26 -28.82 11.72 -3.64
CA LEU A 26 -28.77 11.34 -2.23
C LEU A 26 -28.49 12.60 -1.39
N MET A 27 -29.29 12.81 -0.36
CA MET A 27 -29.06 13.85 0.63
C MET A 27 -28.18 13.29 1.74
N VAL A 28 -27.06 13.96 2.01
CA VAL A 28 -26.04 13.53 2.97
C VAL A 28 -25.63 14.70 3.85
N ASP A 29 -25.10 14.38 5.02
CA ASP A 29 -24.44 15.35 5.89
C ASP A 29 -23.09 15.72 5.28
N GLU A 30 -23.01 16.95 4.79
CA GLU A 30 -21.85 17.52 4.12
C GLU A 30 -20.60 17.47 5.02
N ASP A 31 -20.72 17.91 6.27
CA ASP A 31 -19.61 17.98 7.22
C ASP A 31 -19.05 16.59 7.55
N ARG A 32 -19.93 15.59 7.73
CA ARG A 32 -19.49 14.20 7.95
C ARG A 32 -18.73 13.66 6.74
N VAL A 33 -19.23 13.89 5.53
CA VAL A 33 -18.62 13.38 4.29
C VAL A 33 -17.26 14.04 4.06
N TYR A 34 -17.18 15.38 4.12
CA TYR A 34 -15.92 16.09 3.93
C TYR A 34 -14.89 15.75 5.01
N GLY A 35 -15.32 15.57 6.26
CA GLY A 35 -14.43 15.16 7.34
C GLY A 35 -13.79 13.78 7.11
N ILE A 36 -14.50 12.84 6.49
CA ILE A 36 -13.94 11.53 6.12
C ILE A 36 -12.97 11.68 4.93
N VAL A 37 -13.34 12.45 3.92
CA VAL A 37 -12.48 12.71 2.74
C VAL A 37 -11.15 13.34 3.16
N ASP A 38 -11.14 14.31 4.07
CA ASP A 38 -9.91 14.93 4.54
C ASP A 38 -9.02 13.95 5.31
N GLN A 39 -9.61 13.07 6.13
CA GLN A 39 -8.87 12.00 6.78
C GLN A 39 -8.24 11.03 5.76
N MET A 40 -8.96 10.71 4.68
CA MET A 40 -8.41 9.89 3.60
C MET A 40 -7.22 10.59 2.92
N ARG A 41 -7.30 11.90 2.68
CA ARG A 41 -6.22 12.68 2.05
C ARG A 41 -4.94 12.68 2.90
N VAL A 42 -5.05 12.57 4.22
CA VAL A 42 -3.90 12.43 5.11
C VAL A 42 -3.37 10.99 5.15
N ALA A 43 -4.26 10.00 5.19
CA ALA A 43 -3.88 8.60 5.36
C ALA A 43 -3.29 7.94 4.08
N ILE A 44 -3.79 8.31 2.89
CA ILE A 44 -3.39 7.73 1.61
C ILE A 44 -1.89 7.93 1.32
N PRO A 45 -1.32 9.15 1.42
CA PRO A 45 0.10 9.37 1.13
C PRO A 45 1.02 8.52 2.00
N ASP A 46 0.68 8.34 3.28
CA ASP A 46 1.47 7.53 4.19
C ASP A 46 1.39 6.04 3.87
N ALA A 47 0.21 5.54 3.49
CA ALA A 47 0.04 4.17 3.04
C ALA A 47 0.87 3.88 1.77
N ILE A 48 0.84 4.78 0.79
CA ILE A 48 1.64 4.68 -0.44
C ILE A 48 3.14 4.71 -0.12
N LYS A 49 3.59 5.64 0.73
CA LYS A 49 5.00 5.72 1.15
C LYS A 49 5.47 4.43 1.83
N ARG A 50 4.64 3.82 2.68
CA ARG A 50 4.96 2.53 3.31
C ARG A 50 5.07 1.42 2.28
N ALA A 51 4.11 1.31 1.37
CA ALA A 51 4.14 0.32 0.30
C ALA A 51 5.41 0.46 -0.56
N ASN A 52 5.75 1.67 -0.98
CA ASN A 52 6.96 1.93 -1.77
C ASN A 52 8.25 1.57 -1.01
N ARG A 53 8.30 1.77 0.30
CA ARG A 53 9.46 1.37 1.12
C ARG A 53 9.60 -0.15 1.19
N VAL A 54 8.50 -0.87 1.36
CA VAL A 54 8.51 -2.34 1.39
C VAL A 54 8.98 -2.90 0.05
N GLU A 55 8.50 -2.34 -1.07
CA GLU A 55 8.97 -2.74 -2.41
C GLU A 55 10.46 -2.47 -2.59
N ALA A 56 10.95 -1.28 -2.20
CA ALA A 56 12.37 -0.96 -2.28
C ALA A 56 13.25 -1.87 -1.40
N GLU A 57 12.76 -2.24 -0.21
CA GLU A 57 13.47 -3.15 0.69
C GLU A 57 13.53 -4.58 0.11
N LYS A 58 12.42 -5.06 -0.47
CA LYS A 58 12.35 -6.33 -1.17
C LYS A 58 13.38 -6.38 -2.30
N ASP A 59 13.42 -5.35 -3.14
CA ASP A 59 14.37 -5.28 -4.25
C ASP A 59 15.82 -5.26 -3.76
N ARG A 60 16.10 -4.54 -2.66
CA ARG A 60 17.42 -4.54 -2.03
C ARG A 60 17.82 -5.93 -1.53
N ILE A 61 16.93 -6.63 -0.84
CA ILE A 61 17.18 -7.98 -0.32
C ILE A 61 17.47 -8.94 -1.47
N LEU A 62 16.68 -8.88 -2.54
CA LEU A 62 16.89 -9.71 -3.73
C LEU A 62 18.25 -9.44 -4.38
N ALA A 63 18.64 -8.18 -4.54
CA ALA A 63 19.95 -7.82 -5.06
C ALA A 63 21.10 -8.38 -4.21
N GLN A 64 21.02 -8.23 -2.88
CA GLN A 64 22.01 -8.76 -1.95
C GLN A 64 22.10 -10.30 -2.01
N ALA A 65 20.96 -10.98 -2.10
CA ALA A 65 20.91 -12.44 -2.23
C ALA A 65 21.55 -12.91 -3.54
N HIS A 66 21.32 -12.19 -4.64
CA HIS A 66 21.96 -12.48 -5.93
C HIS A 66 23.46 -12.28 -5.88
N GLU A 67 23.95 -11.15 -5.35
CA GLU A 67 25.38 -10.90 -5.20
C GLU A 67 26.07 -11.96 -4.34
N GLU A 68 25.44 -12.37 -3.25
CA GLU A 68 25.99 -13.41 -2.37
C GLU A 68 26.00 -14.78 -3.04
N ALA A 69 24.95 -15.12 -3.79
CA ALA A 69 24.92 -16.35 -4.59
C ALA A 69 26.05 -16.36 -5.64
N GLU A 70 26.28 -15.24 -6.33
CA GLU A 70 27.40 -15.11 -7.27
C GLU A 70 28.76 -15.29 -6.58
N ARG A 71 28.93 -14.65 -5.41
CA ARG A 71 30.16 -14.75 -4.61
C ARG A 71 30.46 -16.20 -4.23
N ILE A 72 29.46 -16.90 -3.71
CA ILE A 72 29.58 -18.31 -3.31
C ILE A 72 29.91 -19.19 -4.52
N ARG A 73 29.24 -18.98 -5.67
CA ARG A 73 29.53 -19.76 -6.88
C ARG A 73 30.94 -19.51 -7.40
N ASN A 74 31.43 -18.29 -7.33
CA ASN A 74 32.78 -17.97 -7.76
C ASN A 74 33.83 -18.57 -6.82
N LEU A 75 33.61 -18.51 -5.51
CA LEU A 75 34.48 -19.15 -4.53
C LEU A 75 34.55 -20.66 -4.74
N ALA A 76 33.40 -21.32 -4.92
CA ALA A 76 33.35 -22.75 -5.18
C ALA A 76 34.06 -23.16 -6.48
N LYS A 77 34.01 -22.32 -7.52
CA LYS A 77 34.76 -22.54 -8.77
C LYS A 77 36.27 -22.41 -8.55
N GLN A 78 36.70 -21.39 -7.82
CA GLN A 78 38.12 -21.19 -7.50
C GLN A 78 38.68 -22.36 -6.69
N GLU A 79 37.97 -22.79 -5.65
CA GLU A 79 38.37 -23.96 -4.84
C GLU A 79 38.45 -25.24 -5.69
N ALA A 80 37.53 -25.42 -6.64
CA ALA A 80 37.56 -26.56 -7.56
C ALA A 80 38.74 -26.51 -8.53
N GLU A 81 39.14 -25.32 -9.00
CA GLU A 81 40.32 -25.13 -9.85
C GLU A 81 41.63 -25.40 -9.10
N GLU A 82 41.71 -25.08 -7.81
CA GLU A 82 42.89 -25.34 -6.96
C GLU A 82 43.10 -26.84 -6.63
N LEU A 83 42.06 -27.67 -6.77
CA LEU A 83 42.10 -29.11 -6.48
C LEU A 83 42.54 -29.98 -7.67
N ILE A 84 42.82 -29.40 -8.84
CA ILE A 84 43.27 -30.08 -10.07
C ILE A 84 44.77 -29.86 -10.27
#